data_AF-A0A5N5D0R5-F1
#
_entry.id   AF-A0A5N5D0R5-F1
#
_cell.length_a   1.000
_cell.length_b   1.000
_cell.length_c   1.000
_cell.angle_alpha   90.00
_cell.angle_beta   90.00
_cell.angle_gamma   90.00
#
_symmetry.space_group_name_H-M   'P 1'
#
loop_
_entity.id
_entity.type
_entity.pdbx_description
1 polymer ?
#
loop_
_entity_poly.entity_id
_entity_poly.type
_entity_poly.pdbx_seq_one_letter_code
_entity_poly.pdbx_strand_id
1 'polypeptide(L)'
;MSSNNESLHPVLSLGFQQPHGNLGGTLQLNLPDLDGYIKLHITSLENKQKLPVTLLSPGLNKEGKLDIAASLCAGLMELIEQDTQKVVIFPRGAEEPVVGNLPVNPSCTSPHGRHYQTNTPITYNSTAPIWKDTVQPGKTYILRFTPPATNYNDTDKIWCRFQDAPANQKLPVRLERSTSSLRFTVLADPPPPRFSAIFRVIPTSVCHLSPSGGYHPSVPFKFVAEITSDADEPVTVCTQRNPFGRTLPIGNGLSCLDEVLYCVDVATGEEVEFPASFQCFDSDPWGAFPADTDFVEVRPGEAWRWEYQIDDQHEFEGGHRYEVQLSNWAKKGFGMWMFGRREDLLRGTLEEKMERWKYASAHGRISVLQVNDPVTFDVVVD
;
A
#
# COMPACT_ATOMS: atom_id res chain seq x y z
N MET A 1 -34.87 -41.12 -26.37
CA MET A 1 -33.59 -40.46 -26.68
C MET A 1 -33.23 -39.63 -25.47
N SER A 2 -32.46 -40.22 -24.54
CA SER A 2 -32.00 -39.55 -23.33
C SER A 2 -30.85 -38.64 -23.71
N SER A 3 -31.06 -37.32 -23.65
CA SER A 3 -29.98 -36.35 -23.78
C SER A 3 -29.03 -36.54 -22.60
N ASN A 4 -27.83 -37.04 -22.87
CA ASN A 4 -26.70 -37.00 -21.95
C ASN A 4 -26.42 -35.53 -21.60
N ASN A 5 -27.03 -35.03 -20.53
CA ASN A 5 -26.53 -33.88 -19.79
C ASN A 5 -25.29 -34.37 -19.04
N GLU A 6 -24.17 -34.53 -19.75
CA GLU A 6 -22.86 -34.50 -19.09
C GLU A 6 -22.76 -33.13 -18.43
N SER A 7 -22.84 -33.10 -17.10
CA SER A 7 -22.56 -31.90 -16.33
C SER A 7 -21.15 -31.45 -16.70
N LEU A 8 -21.05 -30.38 -17.50
CA LEU A 8 -19.77 -29.79 -17.86
C LEU A 8 -19.02 -29.45 -16.57
N HIS A 9 -17.91 -30.14 -16.31
CA HIS A 9 -17.07 -29.84 -15.16
C HIS A 9 -16.43 -28.46 -15.35
N PRO A 10 -16.35 -27.64 -14.29
CA PRO A 10 -15.74 -26.32 -14.38
C PRO A 10 -14.26 -26.43 -14.75
N VAL A 11 -13.82 -25.54 -15.65
CA VAL A 11 -12.42 -25.51 -16.12
C VAL A 11 -11.58 -24.56 -15.28
N LEU A 12 -12.22 -23.54 -14.72
CA LEU A 12 -11.60 -22.57 -13.81
C LEU A 12 -12.35 -22.55 -12.46
N SER A 13 -11.62 -22.26 -11.39
CA SER A 13 -12.15 -21.87 -10.09
C SER A 13 -11.71 -20.45 -9.77
N LEU A 14 -12.63 -19.62 -9.27
CA LEU A 14 -12.37 -18.25 -8.87
C LEU A 14 -12.61 -18.06 -7.38
N GLY A 15 -11.62 -17.49 -6.70
CA GLY A 15 -11.67 -17.09 -5.31
C GLY A 15 -11.05 -15.71 -5.11
N PHE A 16 -11.13 -15.19 -3.90
CA PHE A 16 -10.47 -13.98 -3.47
C PHE A 16 -9.29 -14.38 -2.60
N GLN A 17 -8.13 -13.79 -2.90
CA GLN A 17 -6.99 -13.85 -2.01
C GLN A 17 -6.95 -12.54 -1.22
N GLN A 18 -7.26 -12.62 0.08
CA GLN A 18 -6.95 -11.53 1.00
C GLN A 18 -5.45 -11.55 1.31
N PRO A 19 -4.79 -10.37 1.32
CA PRO A 19 -3.43 -10.29 1.81
C PRO A 19 -3.43 -10.60 3.32
N HIS A 20 -2.39 -11.28 3.79
CA HIS A 20 -2.11 -11.37 5.22
C HIS A 20 -1.53 -10.02 5.67
N GLY A 21 -2.28 -9.25 6.47
CA GLY A 21 -1.82 -7.97 7.03
C GLY A 21 -2.94 -7.02 7.43
N ASN A 22 -2.59 -5.97 8.18
CA ASN A 22 -3.54 -5.03 8.82
C ASN A 22 -4.38 -4.20 7.83
N LEU A 23 -3.99 -4.12 6.55
CA LEU A 23 -4.68 -3.31 5.53
C LEU A 23 -5.73 -4.09 4.73
N GLY A 24 -5.74 -5.43 4.81
CA GLY A 24 -6.61 -6.29 4.00
C GLY A 24 -8.11 -6.23 4.33
N GLY A 25 -8.50 -5.31 5.22
CA GLY A 25 -9.86 -5.21 5.75
C GLY A 25 -10.36 -3.78 5.93
N THR A 26 -9.91 -2.84 5.09
CA THR A 26 -10.38 -1.44 5.16
C THR A 26 -10.69 -0.90 3.76
N LEU A 27 -11.77 -0.12 3.63
CA LEU A 27 -12.13 0.67 2.45
C LEU A 27 -12.13 2.16 2.85
N GLN A 28 -11.31 2.98 2.22
CA GLN A 28 -11.31 4.43 2.46
C GLN A 28 -12.01 5.17 1.33
N LEU A 29 -13.04 5.96 1.64
CA LEU A 29 -13.89 6.62 0.64
C LEU A 29 -13.23 7.77 -0.13
N ASN A 30 -12.08 8.25 0.36
CA ASN A 30 -11.37 9.38 -0.23
C ASN A 30 -9.97 9.01 -0.77
N LEU A 31 -9.61 7.72 -0.77
CA LEU A 31 -8.35 7.25 -1.35
C LEU A 31 -8.61 6.50 -2.66
N PRO A 32 -8.14 7.00 -3.82
CA PRO A 32 -8.52 6.49 -5.13
C PRO A 32 -8.23 5.01 -5.35
N ASP A 33 -7.26 4.42 -4.63
CA ASP A 33 -6.89 3.03 -4.82
C ASP A 33 -6.23 2.43 -3.55
N LEU A 34 -6.59 1.20 -3.17
CA LEU A 34 -5.66 0.28 -2.47
C LEU A 34 -5.13 -0.74 -3.48
N ASP A 35 -4.71 -0.25 -4.64
CA ASP A 35 -4.32 -1.06 -5.79
C ASP A 35 -3.30 -2.15 -5.36
N GLY A 36 -3.62 -3.41 -5.63
CA GLY A 36 -2.68 -4.53 -5.51
C GLY A 36 -2.73 -5.36 -4.22
N TYR A 37 -3.53 -4.98 -3.21
CA TYR A 37 -3.64 -5.75 -1.97
C TYR A 37 -4.58 -6.95 -2.11
N ILE A 38 -5.73 -6.77 -2.77
CA ILE A 38 -6.74 -7.81 -2.98
C ILE A 38 -6.61 -8.35 -4.41
N LYS A 39 -6.58 -9.68 -4.55
CA LYS A 39 -6.43 -10.34 -5.86
C LYS A 39 -7.58 -11.32 -6.09
N LEU A 40 -8.06 -11.35 -7.33
CA LEU A 40 -8.86 -12.46 -7.83
C LEU A 40 -7.91 -13.63 -8.08
N HIS A 41 -8.08 -14.68 -7.29
CA HIS A 41 -7.36 -15.94 -7.41
C HIS A 41 -8.05 -16.81 -8.46
N ILE A 42 -7.31 -17.19 -9.49
CA ILE A 42 -7.79 -18.02 -10.59
C ILE A 42 -7.02 -19.34 -10.57
N THR A 43 -7.72 -20.43 -10.29
CA THR A 43 -7.17 -21.77 -10.33
C THR A 43 -7.63 -22.47 -11.61
N SER A 44 -6.68 -22.87 -12.46
CA SER A 44 -6.97 -23.79 -13.55
C SER A 44 -7.24 -25.18 -12.96
N LEU A 45 -8.48 -25.64 -13.07
CA LEU A 45 -8.82 -27.02 -12.74
C LEU A 45 -8.28 -27.94 -13.84
N GLU A 46 -8.10 -29.24 -13.54
CA GLU A 46 -7.53 -30.19 -14.49
C GLU A 46 -8.34 -30.22 -15.80
N ASN A 47 -7.81 -29.51 -16.79
CA ASN A 47 -8.26 -29.61 -18.15
C ASN A 47 -7.40 -30.69 -18.84
N LYS A 48 -8.02 -31.81 -19.22
CA LYS A 48 -7.35 -32.90 -19.97
C LYS A 48 -6.63 -32.41 -21.22
N GLN A 49 -7.08 -31.29 -21.80
CA GLN A 49 -6.56 -30.75 -23.04
C GLN A 49 -5.36 -29.80 -22.84
N LYS A 50 -5.07 -29.34 -21.61
CA LYS A 50 -4.02 -28.33 -21.31
C LYS A 50 -4.03 -27.13 -22.27
N LEU A 51 -5.20 -26.70 -22.71
CA LEU A 51 -5.35 -25.56 -23.63
C LEU A 51 -5.51 -24.25 -22.87
N PRO A 52 -4.97 -23.13 -23.39
CA PRO A 52 -5.29 -21.81 -22.90
C PRO A 52 -6.79 -21.53 -22.92
N VAL A 53 -7.26 -20.88 -21.86
CA VAL A 53 -8.66 -20.48 -21.72
C VAL A 53 -8.75 -18.97 -21.57
N THR A 54 -9.80 -18.39 -22.11
CA THR A 54 -10.14 -16.99 -21.88
C THR A 54 -11.29 -16.95 -20.89
N LEU A 55 -11.10 -16.28 -19.75
CA LEU A 55 -12.17 -15.94 -18.81
C LEU A 55 -12.95 -14.73 -19.35
N LEU A 56 -14.27 -14.81 -19.32
CA LEU A 56 -15.18 -13.73 -19.69
C LEU A 56 -16.03 -13.36 -18.47
N SER A 57 -15.99 -12.09 -18.08
CA SER A 57 -16.69 -11.62 -16.88
C SER A 57 -17.09 -10.14 -16.98
N PRO A 58 -18.33 -9.80 -16.57
CA PRO A 58 -18.75 -8.44 -16.26
C PRO A 58 -17.88 -7.81 -15.18
N GLY A 59 -17.28 -6.67 -15.51
CA GLY A 59 -16.38 -5.94 -14.61
C GLY A 59 -14.90 -6.21 -14.85
N LEU A 60 -14.51 -7.12 -15.74
CA LEU A 60 -13.13 -7.14 -16.24
C LEU A 60 -12.89 -5.92 -17.14
N ASN A 61 -11.87 -5.12 -16.82
CA ASN A 61 -11.46 -3.99 -17.64
C ASN A 61 -10.52 -4.45 -18.79
N LYS A 62 -10.04 -3.50 -19.61
CA LYS A 62 -9.20 -3.79 -20.78
C LYS A 62 -7.81 -4.30 -20.38
N GLU A 63 -7.37 -3.95 -19.18
CA GLU A 63 -6.12 -4.38 -18.56
C GLU A 63 -6.26 -5.76 -17.88
N GLY A 64 -7.45 -6.36 -17.95
CA GLY A 64 -7.75 -7.65 -17.35
C GLY A 64 -7.92 -7.59 -15.82
N LYS A 65 -7.99 -6.41 -15.20
CA LYS A 65 -8.29 -6.23 -13.77
C LYS A 65 -9.80 -6.28 -13.53
N LEU A 66 -10.22 -6.80 -12.38
CA LEU A 66 -11.64 -6.92 -12.02
C LEU A 66 -12.11 -5.70 -11.21
N ASP A 67 -13.04 -4.92 -11.74
CA ASP A 67 -13.68 -3.80 -11.08
C ASP A 67 -14.83 -4.26 -10.17
N ILE A 68 -14.68 -4.04 -8.86
CA ILE A 68 -15.67 -4.45 -7.85
C ILE A 68 -17.04 -3.78 -8.09
N ALA A 69 -17.07 -2.48 -8.35
CA ALA A 69 -18.32 -1.74 -8.50
C ALA A 69 -19.07 -2.24 -9.74
N ALA A 70 -18.36 -2.45 -10.84
CA ALA A 70 -18.95 -3.02 -12.06
C ALA A 70 -19.48 -4.45 -11.82
N SER A 71 -18.73 -5.30 -11.11
CA SER A 71 -19.17 -6.66 -10.77
C SER A 71 -20.38 -6.69 -9.82
N LEU A 72 -20.51 -5.73 -8.90
CA LEU A 72 -21.68 -5.55 -8.03
C LEU A 72 -22.90 -5.11 -8.84
N CYS A 73 -22.75 -4.10 -9.70
CA CYS A 73 -23.83 -3.63 -10.59
C CYS A 73 -24.30 -4.72 -11.56
N ALA A 74 -23.40 -5.58 -12.04
CA ALA A 74 -23.73 -6.74 -12.88
C ALA A 74 -24.32 -7.93 -12.09
N GLY A 75 -24.32 -7.86 -10.75
CA GLY A 75 -24.82 -8.91 -9.87
C GLY A 75 -24.00 -10.21 -9.89
N LEU A 76 -22.73 -10.15 -10.33
CA LEU A 76 -21.75 -11.23 -10.16
C LEU A 76 -21.35 -11.37 -8.69
N MET A 77 -21.27 -10.23 -7.99
CA MET A 77 -20.99 -10.13 -6.57
C MET A 77 -22.17 -9.52 -5.82
N GLU A 78 -22.18 -9.76 -4.52
CA GLU A 78 -23.05 -9.06 -3.58
C GLU A 78 -22.21 -8.50 -2.42
N LEU A 79 -22.63 -7.33 -1.95
CA LEU A 79 -22.07 -6.68 -0.76
C LEU A 79 -23.07 -6.80 0.37
N ILE A 80 -22.61 -7.17 1.57
CA ILE A 80 -23.47 -7.42 2.73
C ILE A 80 -22.99 -6.58 3.89
N GLU A 81 -23.87 -5.80 4.51
CA GLU A 81 -23.55 -5.15 5.79
C GLU A 81 -23.49 -6.22 6.88
N GLN A 82 -22.36 -6.31 7.57
CA GLN A 82 -22.09 -7.43 8.48
C GLN A 82 -23.06 -7.47 9.67
N ASP A 83 -23.39 -6.34 10.28
CA ASP A 83 -24.20 -6.33 11.51
C ASP A 83 -25.65 -6.72 11.22
N THR A 84 -26.19 -6.26 10.08
CA THR A 84 -27.59 -6.46 9.71
C THR A 84 -27.81 -7.68 8.82
N GLN A 85 -26.73 -8.23 8.25
CA GLN A 85 -26.74 -9.28 7.22
C GLN A 85 -27.59 -8.92 6.00
N LYS A 86 -27.85 -7.62 5.78
CA LYS A 86 -28.63 -7.14 4.63
C LYS A 86 -27.72 -7.00 3.41
N VAL A 87 -28.20 -7.51 2.27
CA VAL A 87 -27.57 -7.26 0.97
C VAL A 87 -27.75 -5.79 0.62
N VAL A 88 -26.64 -5.12 0.34
CA VAL A 88 -26.59 -3.73 -0.10
C VAL A 88 -26.92 -3.68 -1.58
N ILE A 89 -27.88 -2.84 -1.94
CA ILE A 89 -28.40 -2.77 -3.32
C ILE A 89 -27.55 -1.79 -4.12
N PHE A 90 -26.87 -2.30 -5.14
CA PHE A 90 -26.17 -1.48 -6.14
C PHE A 90 -27.10 -1.22 -7.34
N PRO A 91 -27.08 -0.01 -7.93
CA PRO A 91 -27.87 0.31 -9.11
C PRO A 91 -27.45 -0.59 -10.28
N ARG A 92 -28.42 -1.31 -10.85
CA ARG A 92 -28.18 -2.04 -12.10
C ARG A 92 -28.25 -1.04 -13.24
N GLY A 93 -27.23 -1.03 -14.09
CA GLY A 93 -27.25 -0.25 -15.33
C GLY A 93 -28.45 -0.67 -16.19
N ALA A 94 -29.04 0.29 -16.92
CA ALA A 94 -30.07 0.01 -17.92
C ALA A 94 -29.50 -0.73 -19.15
N GLU A 95 -28.19 -0.64 -19.36
CA GLU A 95 -27.46 -1.30 -20.43
C GLU A 95 -26.87 -2.63 -19.94
N GLU A 96 -26.73 -3.61 -20.86
CA GLU A 96 -26.03 -4.85 -20.55
C GLU A 96 -24.57 -4.56 -20.17
N PRO A 97 -24.06 -5.18 -19.10
CA PRO A 97 -22.71 -4.90 -18.63
C PRO A 97 -21.69 -5.35 -19.67
N VAL A 98 -20.70 -4.50 -19.94
CA VAL A 98 -19.58 -4.84 -20.83
C VAL A 98 -18.82 -6.05 -20.28
N VAL A 99 -18.71 -7.09 -21.10
CA VAL A 99 -18.00 -8.32 -20.76
C VAL A 99 -16.54 -8.19 -21.17
N GLY A 100 -15.66 -8.04 -20.18
CA GLY A 100 -14.22 -8.08 -20.40
C GLY A 100 -13.71 -9.50 -20.58
N ASN A 101 -12.47 -9.61 -21.07
CA ASN A 101 -11.81 -10.88 -21.29
C ASN A 101 -10.41 -10.90 -20.66
N LEU A 102 -10.04 -12.06 -20.12
CA LEU A 102 -8.73 -12.28 -19.51
C LEU A 102 -8.17 -13.62 -20.00
N PRO A 103 -7.03 -13.63 -20.73
CA PRO A 103 -6.31 -14.85 -21.05
C PRO A 103 -5.77 -15.52 -19.79
N VAL A 104 -6.06 -16.80 -19.62
CA VAL A 104 -5.56 -17.65 -18.52
C VAL A 104 -4.81 -18.82 -19.14
N ASN A 105 -3.52 -18.87 -18.87
CA ASN A 105 -2.66 -19.93 -19.38
C ASN A 105 -2.97 -21.25 -18.65
N PRO A 106 -2.89 -22.39 -19.37
CA PRO A 106 -3.13 -23.69 -18.77
C PRO A 106 -2.02 -24.01 -17.76
N SER A 107 -2.38 -24.72 -16.70
CA SER A 107 -1.40 -25.16 -15.71
C SER A 107 -0.42 -26.16 -16.30
N CYS A 108 0.83 -25.76 -16.52
CA CYS A 108 1.95 -26.70 -16.60
C CYS A 108 2.13 -27.30 -15.20
N THR A 109 1.85 -28.58 -15.02
CA THR A 109 2.14 -29.30 -13.77
C THR A 109 3.58 -29.01 -13.35
N SER A 110 3.75 -28.25 -12.27
CA SER A 110 5.01 -28.22 -11.55
C SER A 110 5.39 -29.67 -11.20
N PRO A 111 6.69 -30.03 -11.21
CA PRO A 111 7.14 -31.35 -10.74
C PRO A 111 6.68 -31.70 -9.32
N HIS A 112 6.12 -30.73 -8.57
CA HIS A 112 5.57 -30.91 -7.23
C HIS A 112 4.03 -30.92 -7.16
N GLY A 113 3.32 -31.09 -8.28
CA GLY A 113 1.85 -31.26 -8.28
C GLY A 113 1.05 -30.01 -7.88
N ARG A 114 1.68 -28.83 -7.86
CA ARG A 114 0.96 -27.56 -7.59
C ARG A 114 0.28 -27.08 -8.87
N HIS A 115 -1.04 -26.90 -8.81
CA HIS A 115 -1.81 -26.23 -9.87
C HIS A 115 -1.28 -24.79 -10.03
N TYR A 116 -1.05 -24.34 -11.27
CA TYR A 116 -0.72 -22.93 -11.51
C TYR A 116 -1.90 -22.05 -11.12
N GLN A 117 -1.56 -20.99 -10.39
CA GLN A 117 -2.49 -20.00 -9.88
C GLN A 117 -2.19 -18.70 -10.63
N THR A 118 -3.18 -18.15 -11.33
CA THR A 118 -3.09 -16.80 -11.89
C THR A 118 -3.77 -15.85 -10.93
N ASN A 119 -3.07 -14.80 -10.53
CA ASN A 119 -3.61 -13.76 -9.68
C ASN A 119 -3.84 -12.51 -10.51
N THR A 120 -5.08 -12.04 -10.51
CA THR A 120 -5.47 -10.82 -11.21
C THR A 120 -5.77 -9.74 -10.18
N PRO A 121 -5.18 -8.53 -10.31
CA PRO A 121 -5.53 -7.43 -9.42
C PRO A 121 -7.02 -7.11 -9.48
N ILE A 122 -7.62 -6.88 -8.31
CA ILE A 122 -8.95 -6.31 -8.22
C ILE A 122 -8.78 -4.80 -8.10
N THR A 123 -9.49 -4.05 -8.96
CA THR A 123 -9.56 -2.59 -8.88
C THR A 123 -10.83 -2.17 -8.21
N TYR A 124 -10.75 -1.08 -7.45
CA TYR A 124 -11.95 -0.38 -7.03
C TYR A 124 -11.59 1.10 -6.91
N ASN A 125 -12.35 1.95 -7.60
CA ASN A 125 -12.21 3.39 -7.41
C ASN A 125 -13.13 3.80 -6.26
N SER A 126 -12.60 3.85 -5.04
CA SER A 126 -13.39 4.22 -3.84
C SER A 126 -13.95 5.64 -3.89
N THR A 127 -13.34 6.52 -4.69
CA THR A 127 -13.76 7.91 -4.83
C THR A 127 -14.98 8.05 -5.74
N ALA A 128 -15.36 6.98 -6.45
CA ALA A 128 -16.58 6.96 -7.25
C ALA A 128 -17.82 7.21 -6.37
N PRO A 129 -18.76 8.08 -6.80
CA PRO A 129 -19.93 8.46 -6.00
C PRO A 129 -20.73 7.27 -5.47
N ILE A 130 -20.80 6.18 -6.25
CA ILE A 130 -21.53 4.96 -5.90
C ILE A 130 -21.12 4.41 -4.54
N TRP A 131 -19.83 4.48 -4.14
CA TRP A 131 -19.41 4.00 -2.83
C TRP A 131 -19.92 4.90 -1.72
N LYS A 132 -19.80 6.22 -1.89
CA LYS A 132 -20.26 7.21 -0.93
C LYS A 132 -21.78 7.17 -0.72
N ASP A 133 -22.52 6.82 -1.78
CA ASP A 133 -23.98 6.71 -1.75
C ASP A 133 -24.46 5.38 -1.13
N THR A 134 -23.63 4.34 -1.18
CA THR A 134 -24.05 2.95 -0.93
C THR A 134 -23.50 2.38 0.39
N VAL A 135 -22.33 2.83 0.83
CA VAL A 135 -21.70 2.35 2.08
C VAL A 135 -21.60 3.47 3.11
N GLN A 136 -21.61 3.07 4.39
CA GLN A 136 -21.58 4.00 5.51
C GLN A 136 -20.23 3.92 6.23
N PRO A 137 -19.64 5.07 6.62
CA PRO A 137 -18.44 5.10 7.45
C PRO A 137 -18.64 4.38 8.79
N GLY A 138 -17.59 3.71 9.27
CA GLY A 138 -17.59 2.92 10.51
C GLY A 138 -18.25 1.55 10.40
N LYS A 139 -18.89 1.22 9.27
CA LYS A 139 -19.54 -0.08 9.06
C LYS A 139 -18.59 -1.09 8.42
N THR A 140 -18.75 -2.35 8.82
CA THR A 140 -18.05 -3.48 8.19
C THR A 140 -18.95 -4.18 7.19
N TYR A 141 -18.39 -4.46 6.02
CA TYR A 141 -19.06 -5.15 4.93
C TYR A 141 -18.33 -6.43 4.53
N ILE A 142 -19.09 -7.35 3.96
CA ILE A 142 -18.61 -8.60 3.39
C ILE A 142 -18.95 -8.59 1.90
N LEU A 143 -17.92 -8.61 1.06
CA LEU A 143 -18.03 -8.79 -0.37
C LEU A 143 -17.82 -10.27 -0.71
N ARG A 144 -18.76 -10.86 -1.44
CA ARG A 144 -18.69 -12.27 -1.88
C ARG A 144 -19.34 -12.46 -3.24
N PHE A 145 -19.08 -13.60 -3.86
CA PHE A 145 -19.80 -14.00 -5.08
C PHE A 145 -21.27 -14.25 -4.77
N THR A 146 -22.16 -13.75 -5.63
CA THR A 146 -23.61 -13.93 -5.50
C THR A 146 -23.95 -15.42 -5.49
N PRO A 147 -24.78 -15.91 -4.56
CA PRO A 147 -25.30 -17.28 -4.58
C PRO A 147 -26.01 -17.57 -5.90
N PRO A 148 -25.98 -18.82 -6.40
CA PRO A 148 -26.78 -19.18 -7.57
C PRO A 148 -28.25 -18.95 -7.21
N ALA A 149 -28.98 -18.16 -8.01
CA ALA A 149 -30.42 -18.07 -7.82
C ALA A 149 -31.03 -19.42 -8.20
N THR A 150 -32.16 -19.77 -7.58
CA THR A 150 -32.85 -21.05 -7.83
C THR A 150 -33.22 -21.30 -9.30
N ASN A 151 -33.19 -20.26 -10.15
CA ASN A 151 -33.51 -20.32 -11.58
C ASN A 151 -32.48 -19.63 -12.52
N TYR A 152 -31.32 -19.16 -12.03
CA TYR A 152 -30.30 -18.54 -12.90
C TYR A 152 -29.08 -19.46 -13.03
N ASN A 153 -28.72 -19.78 -14.28
CA ASN A 153 -27.48 -20.47 -14.57
C ASN A 153 -26.34 -19.42 -14.58
N ASP A 154 -25.38 -19.56 -13.66
CA ASP A 154 -24.25 -18.63 -13.52
C ASP A 154 -23.41 -18.49 -14.80
N THR A 155 -23.55 -19.45 -15.73
CA THR A 155 -22.95 -19.47 -17.06
C THR A 155 -23.26 -18.25 -17.92
N ASP A 156 -24.30 -17.48 -17.58
CA ASP A 156 -24.62 -16.24 -18.28
C ASP A 156 -23.97 -15.00 -17.67
N LYS A 157 -23.48 -15.09 -16.43
CA LYS A 157 -22.77 -14.00 -15.77
C LYS A 157 -21.26 -14.16 -15.87
N ILE A 158 -20.75 -15.39 -15.80
CA ILE A 158 -19.32 -15.64 -15.90
C ILE A 158 -19.07 -16.99 -16.53
N TRP A 159 -18.18 -17.02 -17.51
CA TRP A 159 -17.86 -18.23 -18.25
C TRP A 159 -16.45 -18.14 -18.80
N CYS A 160 -15.92 -19.28 -19.25
CA CYS A 160 -14.70 -19.30 -20.02
C CYS A 160 -14.91 -19.98 -21.37
N ARG A 161 -13.93 -19.84 -22.25
CA ARG A 161 -13.85 -20.59 -23.51
C ARG A 161 -12.41 -20.96 -23.80
N PHE A 162 -12.17 -22.02 -24.56
CA PHE A 162 -10.83 -22.25 -25.11
C PHE A 162 -10.49 -21.13 -26.10
N GLN A 163 -9.22 -20.75 -26.18
CA GLN A 163 -8.78 -19.64 -27.02
C GLN A 163 -9.16 -19.81 -28.50
N ASP A 164 -9.11 -21.05 -29.00
CA ASP A 164 -9.45 -21.41 -30.38
C ASP A 164 -10.88 -21.93 -30.55
N ALA A 165 -11.70 -21.86 -29.50
CA ALA A 165 -13.09 -22.31 -29.56
C ALA A 165 -14.02 -21.26 -30.21
N PRO A 166 -15.10 -21.72 -30.88
CA PRO A 166 -16.19 -20.84 -31.32
C PRO A 166 -16.70 -19.93 -30.19
N ALA A 167 -17.07 -18.69 -30.52
CA ALA A 167 -17.50 -17.68 -29.54
C ALA A 167 -18.74 -18.09 -28.70
N ASN A 168 -19.55 -19.01 -29.23
CA ASN A 168 -20.73 -19.55 -28.55
C ASN A 168 -20.43 -20.70 -27.58
N GLN A 169 -19.19 -21.20 -27.52
CA GLN A 169 -18.79 -22.23 -26.56
C GLN A 169 -18.57 -21.60 -25.18
N LYS A 170 -19.58 -21.73 -24.31
CA LYS A 170 -19.48 -21.35 -22.89
C LYS A 170 -19.11 -22.56 -22.05
N LEU A 171 -18.00 -22.48 -21.33
CA LEU A 171 -17.58 -23.45 -20.34
C LEU A 171 -17.84 -22.87 -18.94
N PRO A 172 -18.32 -23.69 -17.99
CA PRO A 172 -18.63 -23.21 -16.65
C PRO A 172 -17.38 -22.84 -15.87
N VAL A 173 -17.53 -21.81 -15.03
CA VAL A 173 -16.54 -21.36 -14.07
C VAL A 173 -17.08 -21.61 -12.67
N ARG A 174 -16.28 -22.23 -11.80
CA ARG A 174 -16.62 -22.43 -10.40
C ARG A 174 -16.32 -21.16 -9.61
N LEU A 175 -17.28 -20.69 -8.82
CA LEU A 175 -17.08 -19.60 -7.86
C LEU A 175 -16.95 -20.17 -6.45
N GLU A 176 -15.90 -19.80 -5.72
CA GLU A 176 -15.56 -20.34 -4.38
C GLU A 176 -16.39 -19.70 -3.25
N ARG A 177 -17.71 -19.69 -3.38
CA ARG A 177 -18.64 -18.93 -2.53
C ARG A 177 -18.54 -19.18 -1.02
N SER A 178 -18.25 -20.42 -0.62
CA SER A 178 -18.20 -20.82 0.80
C SER A 178 -16.85 -20.55 1.45
N THR A 179 -15.79 -20.40 0.67
CA THR A 179 -14.41 -20.27 1.16
C THR A 179 -13.81 -18.91 0.84
N SER A 180 -14.46 -18.12 -0.01
CA SER A 180 -13.94 -16.86 -0.52
C SER A 180 -14.91 -15.71 -0.23
N SER A 181 -14.56 -14.89 0.77
CA SER A 181 -15.22 -13.62 1.04
C SER A 181 -14.19 -12.57 1.49
N LEU A 182 -14.47 -11.32 1.18
CA LEU A 182 -13.65 -10.17 1.55
C LEU A 182 -14.37 -9.36 2.60
N ARG A 183 -13.81 -9.28 3.80
CA ARG A 183 -14.35 -8.48 4.90
C ARG A 183 -13.56 -7.17 4.99
N PHE A 184 -14.26 -6.03 4.96
CA PHE A 184 -13.62 -4.72 5.12
C PHE A 184 -14.48 -3.71 5.89
N THR A 185 -13.84 -2.78 6.60
CA THR A 185 -14.46 -1.67 7.32
C THR A 185 -14.32 -0.39 6.52
N VAL A 186 -15.41 0.37 6.40
CA VAL A 186 -15.42 1.62 5.65
C VAL A 186 -14.97 2.76 6.54
N LEU A 187 -14.01 3.54 6.08
CA LEU A 187 -13.55 4.75 6.74
C LEU A 187 -13.89 5.97 5.87
N ALA A 188 -14.23 7.07 6.54
CA ALA A 188 -14.49 8.37 5.92
C ALA A 188 -13.32 9.33 6.06
N ASP A 189 -12.11 8.81 6.30
CA ASP A 189 -10.98 9.68 6.58
C ASP A 189 -10.71 10.60 5.38
N PRO A 190 -10.33 11.86 5.64
CA PRO A 190 -9.78 12.73 4.61
C PRO A 190 -8.56 12.08 3.96
N PRO A 191 -8.25 12.43 2.69
CA PRO A 191 -7.03 11.97 2.05
C PRO A 191 -5.79 12.44 2.85
N PRO A 192 -4.64 11.76 2.72
CA PRO A 192 -3.39 12.24 3.28
C PRO A 192 -3.12 13.69 2.91
N PRO A 193 -2.78 14.55 3.90
CA PRO A 193 -2.23 15.86 3.59
C PRO A 193 -0.88 15.70 2.88
N ARG A 194 -0.41 16.77 2.24
CA ARG A 194 0.90 16.80 1.61
C ARG A 194 1.89 17.47 2.54
N PHE A 195 3.03 16.82 2.72
CA PHE A 195 4.15 17.44 3.43
C PHE A 195 5.16 17.98 2.44
N SER A 196 5.63 19.19 2.71
CA SER A 196 6.72 19.83 1.96
C SER A 196 7.93 19.99 2.87
N ALA A 197 9.11 19.66 2.37
CA ALA A 197 10.37 19.75 3.10
C ALA A 197 11.34 20.71 2.42
N ILE A 198 11.92 21.61 3.22
CA ILE A 198 13.13 22.34 2.83
C ILE A 198 14.31 21.61 3.48
N PHE A 199 15.21 21.09 2.64
CA PHE A 199 16.40 20.37 3.08
C PHE A 199 17.64 21.25 3.00
N ARG A 200 18.47 21.25 4.05
CA ARG A 200 19.66 22.11 4.16
C ARG A 200 20.81 21.39 4.86
N VAL A 201 22.02 21.86 4.61
CA VAL A 201 23.21 21.53 5.41
C VAL A 201 23.63 22.74 6.25
N ILE A 202 24.18 22.49 7.45
CA ILE A 202 24.67 23.52 8.35
C ILE A 202 26.07 23.13 8.83
N PRO A 203 27.10 23.98 8.63
CA PRO A 203 27.07 25.21 7.84
C PRO A 203 26.89 24.93 6.33
N THR A 204 26.34 25.89 5.61
CA THR A 204 25.69 25.67 4.29
C THR A 204 26.65 25.34 3.13
N SER A 205 27.96 25.45 3.32
CA SER A 205 28.92 25.37 2.22
C SER A 205 30.15 24.52 2.48
N VAL A 206 30.50 24.25 3.75
CA VAL A 206 31.77 23.60 4.08
C VAL A 206 31.60 22.61 5.22
N CYS A 207 32.05 21.38 5.01
CA CYS A 207 32.24 20.38 6.03
C CYS A 207 33.73 20.27 6.39
N HIS A 208 34.08 20.47 7.65
CA HIS A 208 35.46 20.44 8.13
C HIS A 208 35.81 19.08 8.73
N LEU A 209 36.83 18.44 8.15
CA LEU A 209 37.45 17.23 8.67
C LEU A 209 38.71 17.59 9.47
N SER A 210 38.90 16.92 10.60
CA SER A 210 40.13 16.88 11.37
C SER A 210 41.27 16.24 10.55
N PRO A 211 42.53 16.69 10.73
CA PRO A 211 43.71 16.05 10.14
C PRO A 211 43.82 14.54 10.41
N SER A 212 43.19 14.06 11.49
CA SER A 212 43.16 12.64 11.86
C SER A 212 42.09 11.81 11.14
N GLY A 213 41.32 12.41 10.22
CA GLY A 213 40.28 11.73 9.45
C GLY A 213 38.90 11.61 10.14
N GLY A 214 38.60 12.46 11.13
CA GLY A 214 37.27 12.55 11.79
C GLY A 214 36.66 13.94 11.65
N TYR A 215 35.48 14.25 12.22
CA TYR A 215 34.88 15.59 12.07
C TYR A 215 35.50 16.59 13.04
N HIS A 216 35.62 17.86 12.62
CA HIS A 216 36.15 18.91 13.49
C HIS A 216 35.13 19.26 14.59
N PRO A 217 35.39 18.97 15.88
CA PRO A 217 34.37 19.04 16.93
C PRO A 217 33.90 20.47 17.25
N SER A 218 34.63 21.50 16.82
CA SER A 218 34.23 22.90 17.01
C SER A 218 33.33 23.46 15.89
N VAL A 219 33.11 22.73 14.80
CA VAL A 219 32.22 23.15 13.70
C VAL A 219 31.29 21.98 13.35
N PRO A 220 30.19 21.77 14.11
CA PRO A 220 29.30 20.64 13.89
C PRO A 220 28.64 20.76 12.51
N PHE A 221 28.82 19.73 11.69
CA PHE A 221 28.16 19.61 10.40
C PHE A 221 26.85 18.83 10.56
N LYS A 222 25.75 19.41 10.08
CA LYS A 222 24.40 18.89 10.26
C LYS A 222 23.60 18.86 8.97
N PHE A 223 22.77 17.84 8.84
CA PHE A 223 21.65 17.81 7.91
C PHE A 223 20.39 18.25 8.62
N VAL A 224 19.60 19.10 7.97
CA VAL A 224 18.37 19.66 8.52
C VAL A 224 17.25 19.55 7.50
N ALA A 225 16.13 18.99 7.93
CA ALA A 225 14.89 18.97 7.16
C ALA A 225 13.81 19.76 7.91
N GLU A 226 13.28 20.80 7.28
CA GLU A 226 12.17 21.60 7.79
C GLU A 226 10.89 21.19 7.05
N ILE A 227 10.02 20.45 7.73
CA ILE A 227 8.82 19.84 7.18
C ILE A 227 7.60 20.66 7.56
N THR A 228 6.79 21.02 6.57
CA THR A 228 5.54 21.76 6.70
C THR A 228 4.39 20.95 6.11
N SER A 229 3.16 21.18 6.60
CA SER A 229 1.95 20.56 6.08
C SER A 229 1.08 21.59 5.35
N ASP A 230 0.40 21.16 4.29
CA ASP A 230 -0.64 21.93 3.61
C ASP A 230 -2.03 21.83 4.26
N ALA A 231 -2.16 21.10 5.37
CA ALA A 231 -3.41 20.95 6.09
C ALA A 231 -3.78 22.21 6.90
N ASP A 232 -5.08 22.47 7.01
CA ASP A 232 -5.64 23.53 7.85
C ASP A 232 -5.72 23.14 9.35
N GLU A 233 -5.48 21.87 9.68
CA GLU A 233 -5.51 21.32 11.03
C GLU A 233 -4.18 20.64 11.40
N PRO A 234 -3.81 20.56 12.69
CA PRO A 234 -2.62 19.84 13.12
C PRO A 234 -2.63 18.38 12.67
N VAL A 235 -1.47 17.90 12.23
CA VAL A 235 -1.26 16.50 11.84
C VAL A 235 -0.28 15.87 12.79
N THR A 236 -0.68 14.79 13.46
CA THR A 236 0.23 14.00 14.28
C THR A 236 0.72 12.79 13.48
N VAL A 237 2.03 12.63 13.34
CA VAL A 237 2.67 11.53 12.62
C VAL A 237 3.53 10.69 13.57
N CYS A 238 3.59 9.38 13.32
CA CYS A 238 4.52 8.48 13.98
C CYS A 238 5.83 8.41 13.20
N THR A 239 6.95 8.62 13.89
CA THR A 239 8.32 8.57 13.36
C THR A 239 9.04 7.26 13.72
N GLN A 240 8.37 6.35 14.45
CA GLN A 240 8.87 4.99 14.64
C GLN A 240 8.94 4.24 13.30
N ARG A 241 10.05 3.55 13.05
CA ARG A 241 10.33 2.86 11.77
C ARG A 241 10.21 3.81 10.57
N ASN A 242 10.58 5.08 10.77
CA ASN A 242 10.58 6.12 9.74
C ASN A 242 11.96 6.82 9.66
N PRO A 243 12.42 7.21 8.46
CA PRO A 243 13.68 7.94 8.29
C PRO A 243 13.81 9.23 9.11
N PHE A 244 12.72 9.89 9.50
CA PHE A 244 12.80 11.10 10.34
C PHE A 244 12.71 10.83 11.85
N GLY A 245 12.85 9.57 12.28
CA GLY A 245 12.80 9.18 13.70
C GLY A 245 13.77 8.05 14.00
N ARG A 246 13.26 6.99 14.64
CA ARG A 246 14.05 5.81 15.02
C ARG A 246 13.68 4.65 14.12
N THR A 247 14.63 4.17 13.31
CA THR A 247 14.44 2.96 12.51
C THR A 247 14.95 1.70 13.20
N LEU A 248 15.76 1.86 14.25
CA LEU A 248 16.17 0.77 15.14
C LEU A 248 15.53 0.87 16.55
N PRO A 249 15.14 -0.26 17.15
CA PRO A 249 14.47 -0.32 18.46
C PRO A 249 15.41 0.00 19.63
N ILE A 250 16.71 -0.29 19.48
CA ILE A 250 17.76 -0.03 20.48
C ILE A 250 18.76 0.93 19.86
N GLY A 251 19.23 1.91 20.64
CA GLY A 251 19.99 3.05 20.12
C GLY A 251 19.06 4.19 19.70
N ASN A 252 19.61 5.41 19.71
CA ASN A 252 18.85 6.64 19.47
C ASN A 252 18.67 6.97 17.96
N GLY A 253 18.79 6.01 17.05
CA GLY A 253 19.17 6.34 15.68
C GLY A 253 18.50 5.59 14.53
N LEU A 254 18.97 6.01 13.36
CA LEU A 254 18.76 5.41 12.04
C LEU A 254 19.53 4.10 11.93
N SER A 255 19.10 3.22 11.01
CA SER A 255 19.86 2.04 10.65
C SER A 255 20.99 2.42 9.70
N CYS A 256 20.74 3.40 8.83
CA CYS A 256 21.74 4.01 7.96
C CYS A 256 21.30 5.45 7.62
N LEU A 257 22.27 6.34 7.38
CA LEU A 257 21.95 7.70 6.94
C LEU A 257 21.37 7.73 5.51
N ASP A 258 21.63 6.72 4.68
CA ASP A 258 21.01 6.50 3.35
C ASP A 258 19.48 6.43 3.41
N GLU A 259 18.93 6.05 4.58
CA GLU A 259 17.48 6.02 4.78
C GLU A 259 16.88 7.42 4.65
N VAL A 260 17.65 8.45 5.01
CA VAL A 260 17.21 9.85 4.98
C VAL A 260 17.80 10.62 3.81
N LEU A 261 19.05 10.35 3.46
CA LEU A 261 19.84 11.13 2.52
C LEU A 261 20.12 10.35 1.24
N TYR A 262 20.23 11.06 0.14
CA TYR A 262 20.87 10.60 -1.08
C TYR A 262 22.00 11.59 -1.36
N CYS A 263 23.24 11.11 -1.30
CA CYS A 263 24.44 11.94 -1.36
C CYS A 263 25.39 11.38 -2.42
N VAL A 264 25.87 12.23 -3.32
CA VAL A 264 26.78 11.84 -4.40
C VAL A 264 27.98 12.78 -4.47
N ASP A 265 29.12 12.22 -4.84
CA ASP A 265 30.28 13.00 -5.26
C ASP A 265 29.98 13.67 -6.61
N VAL A 266 30.16 14.99 -6.70
CA VAL A 266 29.80 15.76 -7.90
C VAL A 266 30.73 15.46 -9.08
N ALA A 267 31.99 15.11 -8.83
CA ALA A 267 32.98 14.84 -9.86
C ALA A 267 32.84 13.43 -10.45
N THR A 268 32.61 12.42 -9.60
CA THR A 268 32.53 11.01 -10.03
C THR A 268 31.10 10.55 -10.31
N GLY A 269 30.10 11.18 -9.66
CA GLY A 269 28.71 10.74 -9.67
C GLY A 269 28.47 9.49 -8.81
N GLU A 270 29.46 9.06 -8.03
CA GLU A 270 29.34 7.90 -7.14
C GLU A 270 28.57 8.28 -5.86
N GLU A 271 27.73 7.36 -5.40
CA GLU A 271 26.95 7.51 -4.16
C GLU A 271 27.85 7.29 -2.95
N VAL A 272 27.68 8.14 -1.93
CA VAL A 272 28.40 8.00 -0.66
C VAL A 272 27.77 6.84 0.11
N GLU A 273 28.56 5.83 0.46
CA GLU A 273 28.09 4.73 1.29
C GLU A 273 28.18 5.10 2.78
N PHE A 274 27.04 5.21 3.45
CA PHE A 274 27.01 5.42 4.90
C PHE A 274 27.05 4.09 5.67
N PRO A 275 27.72 4.03 6.85
CA PRO A 275 27.74 2.81 7.65
C PRO A 275 26.34 2.37 8.05
N ALA A 276 26.01 1.11 7.75
CA ALA A 276 24.75 0.51 8.14
C ALA A 276 24.88 -0.28 9.45
N SER A 277 23.94 -0.03 10.36
CA SER A 277 23.75 -0.75 11.61
C SER A 277 22.60 -1.74 11.49
N PHE A 278 22.89 -3.01 11.75
CA PHE A 278 21.89 -4.08 11.75
C PHE A 278 21.74 -4.68 13.14
N GLN A 279 20.49 -4.89 13.57
CA GLN A 279 20.17 -5.55 14.83
C GLN A 279 19.31 -6.78 14.55
N CYS A 280 19.72 -7.92 15.10
CA CYS A 280 19.02 -9.19 14.97
C CYS A 280 18.29 -9.50 16.28
N PHE A 281 17.00 -9.79 16.18
CA PHE A 281 16.15 -10.12 17.32
C PHE A 281 15.38 -11.41 17.06
N ASP A 282 15.25 -12.26 18.08
CA ASP A 282 14.48 -13.51 18.00
C ASP A 282 12.96 -13.28 17.99
N SER A 283 12.50 -12.04 18.24
CA SER A 283 11.10 -11.62 18.22
C SER A 283 11.00 -10.13 17.87
N ASP A 284 9.78 -9.60 17.63
CA ASP A 284 9.61 -8.17 17.36
C ASP A 284 10.08 -7.34 18.57
N PRO A 285 11.17 -6.56 18.42
CA PRO A 285 11.76 -5.79 19.52
C PRO A 285 10.97 -4.53 19.86
N TRP A 286 9.98 -4.17 19.04
CA TRP A 286 9.15 -3.00 19.24
C TRP A 286 8.00 -3.34 20.20
N GLY A 287 7.61 -2.36 21.03
CA GLY A 287 6.46 -2.50 21.92
C GLY A 287 5.15 -2.63 21.14
N ALA A 288 4.07 -3.00 21.84
CA ALA A 288 2.74 -3.15 21.24
C ALA A 288 2.21 -1.85 20.59
N PHE A 289 2.71 -0.69 21.03
CA PHE A 289 2.41 0.62 20.49
C PHE A 289 3.69 1.49 20.54
N PRO A 290 3.91 2.41 19.58
CA PRO A 290 5.04 3.33 19.64
C PRO A 290 5.06 4.19 20.90
N ALA A 291 6.24 4.58 21.36
CA ALA A 291 6.34 5.43 22.54
C ALA A 291 5.80 6.83 22.20
N ASP A 292 5.29 7.57 23.19
CA ASP A 292 4.75 8.91 22.93
C ASP A 292 5.80 9.85 22.29
N THR A 293 7.10 9.63 22.57
CA THR A 293 8.24 10.35 21.97
C THR A 293 8.44 10.08 20.48
N ASP A 294 7.92 8.97 19.97
CA ASP A 294 7.97 8.61 18.55
C ASP A 294 6.86 9.31 17.74
N PHE A 295 6.12 10.24 18.33
CA PHE A 295 5.10 11.02 17.64
C PHE A 295 5.47 12.50 17.58
N VAL A 296 5.22 13.09 16.43
CA VAL A 296 5.46 14.51 16.16
C VAL A 296 4.16 15.16 15.68
N GLU A 297 3.92 16.38 16.14
CA GLU A 297 2.85 17.24 15.66
C GLU A 297 3.41 18.24 14.67
N VAL A 298 2.85 18.30 13.45
CA VAL A 298 3.11 19.34 12.47
C VAL A 298 1.87 20.24 12.43
N ARG A 299 2.02 21.50 12.84
CA ARG A 299 0.93 22.47 12.88
C ARG A 299 0.80 23.24 11.57
N PRO A 300 -0.41 23.70 11.19
CA PRO A 300 -0.59 24.58 10.06
C PRO A 300 0.29 25.82 10.16
N GLY A 301 1.07 26.10 9.12
CA GLY A 301 1.97 27.25 9.06
C GLY A 301 3.24 27.15 9.91
N GLU A 302 3.46 26.05 10.64
CA GLU A 302 4.70 25.82 11.40
C GLU A 302 5.54 24.72 10.76
N ALA A 303 6.86 24.92 10.72
CA ALA A 303 7.80 23.90 10.29
C ALA A 303 8.22 23.03 11.47
N TRP A 304 8.02 21.72 11.34
CA TRP A 304 8.72 20.76 12.19
C TRP A 304 10.15 20.58 11.67
N ARG A 305 11.11 20.72 12.58
CA ARG A 305 12.53 20.65 12.26
C ARG A 305 13.12 19.32 12.71
N TRP A 306 13.62 18.55 11.77
CA TRP A 306 14.46 17.37 11.98
C TRP A 306 15.92 17.75 11.76
N GLU A 307 16.80 17.29 12.66
CA GLU A 307 18.25 17.51 12.55
C GLU A 307 19.01 16.19 12.75
N TYR A 308 20.03 15.98 11.95
CA TYR A 308 21.03 14.95 12.15
C TYR A 308 22.42 15.58 12.12
N GLN A 309 23.17 15.40 13.18
CA GLN A 309 24.56 15.81 13.25
C GLN A 309 25.43 14.63 12.88
N ILE A 310 26.36 14.84 11.94
CA ILE A 310 27.30 13.80 11.57
C ILE A 310 28.27 13.52 12.73
N ASP A 311 28.59 12.25 12.94
CA ASP A 311 29.60 11.79 13.88
C ASP A 311 30.85 11.25 13.16
N ASP A 312 31.89 10.92 13.94
CA ASP A 312 33.19 10.45 13.47
C ASP A 312 33.19 9.13 12.68
N GLN A 313 32.03 8.49 12.49
CA GLN A 313 31.92 7.23 11.75
C GLN A 313 31.65 7.42 10.25
N HIS A 314 31.38 8.64 9.79
CA HIS A 314 30.95 8.90 8.40
C HIS A 314 32.11 9.43 7.56
N GLU A 315 32.53 8.68 6.53
CA GLU A 315 33.71 9.00 5.73
C GLU A 315 33.33 9.85 4.50
N PHE A 316 33.45 11.17 4.62
CA PHE A 316 33.61 12.01 3.43
C PHE A 316 35.08 12.14 3.07
N GLU A 317 35.38 12.28 1.78
CA GLU A 317 36.74 12.49 1.30
C GLU A 317 37.09 13.97 1.27
N GLY A 318 38.21 14.32 1.89
CA GLY A 318 38.72 15.69 1.92
C GLY A 318 39.11 16.20 0.52
N GLY A 319 38.69 17.41 0.17
CA GLY A 319 38.94 18.03 -1.13
C GLY A 319 37.85 17.79 -2.17
N HIS A 320 36.79 17.07 -1.80
CA HIS A 320 35.68 16.73 -2.69
C HIS A 320 34.48 17.66 -2.48
N ARG A 321 33.62 17.71 -3.50
CA ARG A 321 32.33 18.40 -3.46
C ARG A 321 31.22 17.38 -3.57
N TYR A 322 30.25 17.47 -2.67
CA TYR A 322 29.11 16.59 -2.63
C TYR A 322 27.82 17.33 -2.93
N GLU A 323 26.87 16.62 -3.54
CA GLU A 323 25.48 17.03 -3.70
C GLU A 323 24.59 16.10 -2.87
N VAL A 324 23.70 16.67 -2.05
CA VAL A 324 22.86 15.92 -1.13
C VAL A 324 21.39 16.38 -1.20
N GLN A 325 20.48 15.41 -1.10
CA GLN A 325 19.05 15.64 -1.02
C GLN A 325 18.36 14.59 -0.15
N LEU A 326 17.06 14.73 0.10
CA LEU A 326 16.27 13.68 0.73
C LEU A 326 16.23 12.43 -0.15
N SER A 327 16.43 11.27 0.47
CA SER A 327 16.38 9.97 -0.18
C SER A 327 14.98 9.64 -0.70
N ASN A 328 14.89 8.67 -1.60
CA ASN A 328 13.60 8.14 -2.05
C ASN A 328 12.78 7.53 -0.91
N TRP A 329 13.41 7.02 0.15
CA TRP A 329 12.70 6.49 1.30
C TRP A 329 12.15 7.61 2.18
N ALA A 330 12.95 8.62 2.51
CA ALA A 330 12.45 9.81 3.23
C ALA A 330 11.25 10.45 2.51
N LYS A 331 11.31 10.55 1.18
CA LYS A 331 10.23 11.07 0.32
C LYS A 331 8.94 10.21 0.36
N LYS A 332 9.02 8.90 0.65
CA LYS A 332 7.83 8.05 0.90
C LYS A 332 7.07 8.46 2.17
N GLY A 333 7.72 9.18 3.08
CA GLY A 333 7.12 9.82 4.24
C GLY A 333 6.42 8.86 5.22
N PHE A 334 5.36 9.35 5.85
CA PHE A 334 4.78 8.80 7.08
C PHE A 334 3.62 7.84 6.79
N GLY A 335 3.72 6.61 7.27
CA GLY A 335 2.70 5.58 7.07
C GLY A 335 1.71 5.41 8.23
N MET A 336 1.87 6.17 9.32
CA MET A 336 0.97 6.15 10.48
C MET A 336 0.78 7.58 10.95
N TRP A 337 -0.42 8.12 10.75
CA TRP A 337 -0.72 9.52 11.01
C TRP A 337 -2.22 9.74 11.23
N MET A 338 -2.58 10.82 11.92
CA MET A 338 -3.96 11.28 12.11
C MET A 338 -4.03 12.81 12.20
N PHE A 339 -5.20 13.37 11.86
CA PHE A 339 -5.53 14.76 12.19
C PHE A 339 -5.80 14.91 13.69
N GLY A 340 -5.35 16.03 14.25
CA GLY A 340 -5.49 16.37 15.66
C GLY A 340 -4.16 16.56 16.37
N ARG A 341 -4.25 17.13 17.58
CA ARG A 341 -3.08 17.41 18.41
C ARG A 341 -2.52 16.13 19.03
N ARG A 342 -1.20 16.06 19.12
CA ARG A 342 -0.47 14.93 19.71
C ARG A 342 -0.94 14.67 21.15
N GLU A 343 -1.17 15.74 21.92
CA GLU A 343 -1.61 15.65 23.32
C GLU A 343 -2.98 14.96 23.49
N ASP A 344 -3.89 15.15 22.54
CA ASP A 344 -5.23 14.57 22.59
C ASP A 344 -5.21 13.14 22.02
N LEU A 345 -4.47 12.95 20.92
CA LEU A 345 -4.35 11.67 20.25
C LEU A 345 -3.53 10.64 21.03
N LEU A 346 -2.69 11.07 21.97
CA LEU A 346 -1.90 10.20 22.84
C LEU A 346 -2.36 10.23 24.31
N ARG A 347 -3.54 10.77 24.61
CA ARG A 347 -4.10 10.71 25.96
C ARG A 347 -4.68 9.33 26.25
N GLY A 348 -4.63 8.92 27.52
CA GLY A 348 -5.32 7.73 28.03
C GLY A 348 -4.41 6.53 28.23
N THR A 349 -5.03 5.37 28.44
CA THR A 349 -4.32 4.09 28.60
C THR A 349 -3.75 3.60 27.27
N LEU A 350 -2.88 2.58 27.33
CA LEU A 350 -2.33 1.95 26.13
C LEU A 350 -3.44 1.41 25.22
N GLU A 351 -4.44 0.76 25.80
CA GLU A 351 -5.59 0.20 25.08
C GLU A 351 -6.39 1.30 24.36
N GLU A 352 -6.62 2.44 25.04
CA GLU A 352 -7.33 3.58 24.44
C GLU A 352 -6.54 4.20 23.28
N LYS A 353 -5.20 4.31 23.40
CA LYS A 353 -4.33 4.76 22.31
C LYS A 353 -4.37 3.79 21.14
N MET A 354 -4.23 2.48 21.39
CA MET A 354 -4.24 1.45 20.36
C MET A 354 -5.56 1.42 19.60
N GLU A 355 -6.70 1.51 20.28
CA GLU A 355 -8.01 1.54 19.60
C GLU A 355 -8.18 2.83 18.78
N ARG A 356 -7.74 3.98 19.31
CA ARG A 356 -7.79 5.26 18.57
C ARG A 356 -6.93 5.24 17.30
N TRP A 357 -5.74 4.65 17.35
CA TRP A 357 -4.77 4.58 16.25
C TRP A 357 -4.89 3.32 15.38
N LYS A 358 -5.85 2.44 15.67
CA LYS A 358 -6.02 1.12 15.03
C LYS A 358 -6.03 1.17 13.51
N TYR A 359 -6.58 2.24 12.95
CA TYR A 359 -6.73 2.43 11.50
C TYR A 359 -5.75 3.43 10.92
N ALA A 360 -4.83 4.00 11.70
CA ALA A 360 -3.93 5.07 11.23
C ALA A 360 -3.01 4.65 10.08
N SER A 361 -2.70 3.35 9.96
CA SER A 361 -1.94 2.81 8.82
C SER A 361 -2.77 2.66 7.55
N ALA A 362 -4.10 2.58 7.69
CA ALA A 362 -5.03 2.48 6.58
C ALA A 362 -5.27 3.82 5.88
N HIS A 363 -4.86 4.94 6.50
CA HIS A 363 -5.01 6.29 5.97
C HIS A 363 -4.18 6.60 4.72
N GLY A 364 -3.39 5.64 4.23
CA GLY A 364 -2.39 5.91 3.20
C GLY A 364 -1.18 6.64 3.78
N ARG A 365 -0.16 6.88 2.95
CA ARG A 365 1.07 7.55 3.39
C ARG A 365 0.98 9.04 3.09
N ILE A 366 1.42 9.86 4.04
CA ILE A 366 1.78 11.26 3.77
C ILE A 366 3.14 11.25 3.09
N SER A 367 3.19 11.59 1.81
CA SER A 367 4.47 11.78 1.10
C SER A 367 5.13 13.10 1.50
N VAL A 368 6.45 13.11 1.46
CA VAL A 368 7.27 14.31 1.71
C VAL A 368 7.86 14.77 0.39
N LEU A 369 7.45 15.94 -0.07
CA LEU A 369 8.00 16.60 -1.25
C LEU A 369 9.15 17.51 -0.85
N GLN A 370 10.37 17.25 -1.32
CA GLN A 370 11.43 18.24 -1.23
C GLN A 370 11.13 19.38 -2.21
N VAL A 371 11.04 20.61 -1.72
CA VAL A 371 10.65 21.77 -2.53
C VAL A 371 11.81 22.64 -3.00
N ASN A 372 13.01 22.45 -2.42
CA ASN A 372 14.24 23.09 -2.88
C ASN A 372 15.12 22.12 -3.67
N ASP A 373 16.01 22.67 -4.48
CA ASP A 373 17.02 21.90 -5.21
C ASP A 373 17.96 21.15 -4.25
N PRO A 374 18.63 20.06 -4.73
CA PRO A 374 19.73 19.45 -4.00
C PRO A 374 20.75 20.47 -3.52
N VAL A 375 21.33 20.20 -2.35
CA VAL A 375 22.26 21.11 -1.66
C VAL A 375 23.67 20.64 -1.92
N THR A 376 24.58 21.55 -2.25
CA THR A 376 26.00 21.24 -2.44
C THR A 376 26.85 21.76 -1.29
N PHE A 377 27.90 21.03 -0.95
CA PHE A 377 28.90 21.46 0.03
C PHE A 377 30.29 20.92 -0.32
N ASP A 378 31.31 21.66 0.08
CA ASP A 378 32.72 21.27 -0.05
C ASP A 378 33.21 20.61 1.24
N VAL A 379 34.03 19.58 1.12
CA VAL A 379 34.68 18.93 2.27
C VAL A 379 36.13 19.35 2.30
N VAL A 380 36.57 19.92 3.42
CA VAL A 380 37.94 20.43 3.61
C VAL A 380 38.61 19.74 4.79
N VAL A 381 39.91 19.49 4.68
CA VAL A 381 40.73 19.01 5.81
C VAL A 381 41.45 20.23 6.39
N ASP A 382 41.22 20.51 7.66
CA ASP A 382 41.85 21.63 8.37
C ASP A 382 43.33 21.35 8.70
#